data_AF-A0A940R6X2-F1
#
_entry.id   AF-A0A940R6X2-F1
#
_cell.length_a   1.000
_cell.length_b   1.000
_cell.length_c   1.000
_cell.angle_alpha   90.00
_cell.angle_beta   90.00
_cell.angle_gamma   90.00
#
_symmetry.space_group_name_H-M   'P 1'
#
loop_
_entity.id
_entity.type
_entity.pdbx_description
1 polymer ?
#
loop_
_entity_poly.entity_id
_entity_poly.type
_entity_poly.pdbx_seq_one_letter_code
_entity_poly.pdbx_strand_id
1 'polypeptide(L)'
;MTKKLMLLPFLLFSQNLFAGFGVDNTGGMDGGGGGTLPSKPAITYQIREIAEYAKPEVLFLLNAYERFGGFASSSIYAKLFGGARRAQEVLKELRLEVRLDRPCYTSDGKEVDGSIYATKANTICLSAARIAPKTDVAVARREVIALLLHEVSHFMGATEQEAVDFQKEISESIQHVTVMPTYLDQQTKTQVTTYFSTVVTQLRDGVAALDKNDHTRAQDSLGKAIDQIYLARDYIRDGGNTYSLFSPQEWDYQELLIAQLSWAAKFAQTLDSNDTAARAEYDGRFQGRESFDFAEVSYDRHNVYNSMKINKLHSAMELRNYVATLVKDYDIRTAYVISAIYGMRWINLNGHTSSAAFNPWKKYLGRYIVQSVNCDYSNPYNDKKEFQVLVESDRVYLNEITSTGYGYNGLELGDYNVNAYLNSYGEISEGEVYALYENGGSWQRNPNTSGRASVVRLKKTGLAEFELTKSSHYFPNDITQPDQVQTCVYKGVVK
;
A
#
# COMPACT_ATOMS: atom_id res chain seq x y z
N MET A 1 -18.11 -20.78 -57.98
CA MET A 1 -18.67 -20.70 -56.61
C MET A 1 -17.63 -20.06 -55.71
N THR A 2 -17.68 -18.73 -55.62
CA THR A 2 -16.67 -17.86 -55.01
C THR A 2 -17.07 -17.54 -53.57
N LYS A 3 -16.27 -18.00 -52.60
CA LYS A 3 -16.43 -17.69 -51.18
C LYS A 3 -16.02 -16.23 -50.93
N LYS A 4 -16.96 -15.40 -50.49
CA LYS A 4 -16.72 -14.04 -50.00
C LYS A 4 -15.95 -14.12 -48.67
N LEU A 5 -14.74 -13.61 -48.68
CA LEU A 5 -13.95 -13.30 -47.49
C LEU A 5 -14.39 -11.92 -47.00
N MET A 6 -14.99 -11.85 -45.81
CA MET A 6 -15.41 -10.59 -45.19
C MET A 6 -14.25 -10.11 -44.30
N LEU A 7 -13.48 -9.16 -44.81
CA LEU A 7 -12.46 -8.42 -44.08
C LEU A 7 -13.13 -7.26 -43.34
N LEU A 8 -13.10 -7.28 -42.00
CA LEU A 8 -13.44 -6.14 -41.16
C LEU A 8 -12.19 -5.25 -41.01
N PRO A 9 -12.27 -3.93 -41.27
CA PRO A 9 -11.21 -3.00 -40.91
C PRO A 9 -11.38 -2.55 -39.45
N PHE A 10 -10.45 -2.95 -38.58
CA PHE A 10 -10.23 -2.28 -37.29
C PHE A 10 -9.42 -0.99 -37.57
N LEU A 11 -10.11 0.15 -37.60
CA LEU A 11 -9.50 1.48 -37.72
C LEU A 11 -9.89 2.31 -36.49
N LEU A 12 -8.89 2.54 -35.64
CA LEU A 12 -8.59 3.77 -34.91
C LEU A 12 -9.78 4.67 -34.54
N PHE A 13 -10.29 4.53 -33.31
CA PHE A 13 -11.02 5.60 -32.61
C PHE A 13 -10.63 5.59 -31.13
N SER A 14 -9.60 6.35 -30.78
CA SER A 14 -9.39 6.82 -29.40
C SER A 14 -8.63 8.15 -29.42
N GLN A 15 -9.21 9.16 -30.07
CA GLN A 15 -8.84 10.55 -29.84
C GLN A 15 -10.14 11.37 -29.79
N ASN A 16 -10.25 12.18 -28.74
CA ASN A 16 -11.22 13.26 -28.52
C ASN A 16 -12.62 12.85 -28.02
N LEU A 17 -12.79 12.91 -26.69
CA LEU A 17 -14.03 13.32 -26.04
C LEU A 17 -13.69 14.05 -24.72
N PHE A 18 -13.01 15.19 -24.83
CA PHE A 18 -13.10 16.27 -23.85
C PHE A 18 -13.69 17.47 -24.58
N ALA A 19 -15.01 17.45 -24.74
CA ALA A 19 -15.78 18.61 -25.19
C ALA A 19 -16.14 19.43 -23.95
N GLY A 20 -15.76 20.71 -23.98
CA GLY A 20 -15.82 21.62 -22.84
C GLY A 20 -17.22 21.84 -22.28
N PHE A 21 -17.29 21.82 -20.95
CA PHE A 21 -18.33 22.51 -20.19
C PHE A 21 -17.69 23.75 -19.57
N GLY A 22 -18.28 24.91 -19.87
CA GLY A 22 -17.85 26.21 -19.37
C GLY A 22 -18.51 26.61 -18.05
N VAL A 23 -17.94 27.69 -17.51
CA VAL A 23 -18.22 28.42 -16.25
C VAL A 23 -17.46 27.87 -15.04
N ASP A 24 -16.20 28.31 -14.97
CA ASP A 24 -15.21 28.05 -13.91
C ASP A 24 -15.52 28.80 -12.60
N ASN A 25 -16.31 28.19 -11.73
CA ASN A 25 -16.21 28.40 -10.28
C ASN A 25 -15.27 27.32 -9.70
N THR A 26 -14.00 27.36 -10.11
CA THR A 26 -12.94 26.42 -9.72
C THR A 26 -12.77 26.34 -8.21
N GLY A 27 -12.77 25.11 -7.68
CA GLY A 27 -12.58 24.71 -6.29
C GLY A 27 -11.57 25.57 -5.54
N GLY A 28 -12.10 26.42 -4.67
CA GLY A 28 -11.34 27.13 -3.66
C GLY A 28 -11.55 26.45 -2.32
N MET A 29 -10.60 26.61 -1.40
CA MET A 29 -10.88 26.33 0.01
C MET A 29 -12.08 27.17 0.47
N ASP A 30 -12.93 26.61 1.33
CA ASP A 30 -14.30 27.09 1.62
C ASP A 30 -14.36 28.45 2.37
N GLY A 31 -13.29 29.23 2.34
CA GLY A 31 -13.18 30.60 2.86
C GLY A 31 -13.25 31.71 1.81
N GLY A 32 -13.46 31.40 0.53
CA GLY A 32 -13.37 32.35 -0.60
C GLY A 32 -14.46 33.45 -0.69
N GLY A 33 -15.34 33.57 0.31
CA GLY A 33 -16.39 34.59 0.36
C GLY A 33 -15.99 35.80 1.21
N GLY A 34 -15.10 36.67 0.73
CA GLY A 34 -14.92 38.04 1.28
C GLY A 34 -14.50 38.18 2.75
N GLY A 35 -14.17 37.09 3.44
CA GLY A 35 -13.74 37.07 4.83
C GLY A 35 -12.23 37.30 4.96
N THR A 36 -11.85 38.10 5.95
CA THR A 36 -10.46 38.34 6.36
C THR A 36 -9.62 37.06 6.34
N LEU A 37 -8.41 37.14 5.74
CA LEU A 37 -7.40 36.08 5.82
C LEU A 37 -7.29 35.54 7.26
N PRO A 38 -7.04 34.23 7.44
CA PRO A 38 -6.94 33.63 8.76
C PRO A 38 -5.89 34.35 9.61
N SER A 39 -6.17 34.50 10.90
CA SER A 39 -5.24 35.17 11.83
C SER A 39 -3.93 34.39 12.05
N LYS A 40 -3.96 33.07 11.79
CA LYS A 40 -2.80 32.16 11.87
C LYS A 40 -2.76 31.29 10.60
N PRO A 41 -2.37 31.88 9.45
CA PRO A 41 -2.26 31.11 8.22
C PRO A 41 -1.27 29.97 8.41
N ALA A 42 -1.56 28.82 7.81
CA ALA A 42 -0.58 27.75 7.70
C ALA A 42 0.63 28.24 6.88
N ILE A 43 1.79 27.62 7.08
CA ILE A 43 2.95 27.84 6.20
C ILE A 43 3.00 26.76 5.12
N THR A 44 3.64 27.07 3.98
CA THR A 44 3.73 26.16 2.82
C THR A 44 4.31 24.79 3.18
N TYR A 45 5.26 24.75 4.12
CA TYR A 45 5.84 23.51 4.63
C TYR A 45 4.80 22.63 5.35
N GLN A 46 3.93 23.21 6.17
CA GLN A 46 2.86 22.48 6.86
C GLN A 46 1.85 21.90 5.87
N ILE A 47 1.47 22.66 4.84
CA ILE A 47 0.57 22.17 3.80
C ILE A 47 1.21 21.01 3.03
N ARG A 48 2.51 21.08 2.74
CA ARG A 48 3.22 19.98 2.11
C ARG A 48 3.24 18.74 2.98
N GLU A 49 3.55 18.87 4.26
CA GLU A 49 3.56 17.76 5.20
C GLU A 49 2.18 17.09 5.25
N ILE A 50 1.12 17.88 5.45
CA ILE A 50 -0.26 17.42 5.42
C ILE A 50 -0.58 16.68 4.12
N ALA A 51 -0.26 17.28 2.96
CA ALA A 51 -0.54 16.70 1.66
C ALA A 51 0.20 15.37 1.44
N GLU A 52 1.47 15.27 1.85
CA GLU A 52 2.26 14.03 1.78
C GLU A 52 1.64 12.89 2.61
N TYR A 53 0.95 13.20 3.71
CA TYR A 53 0.24 12.24 4.56
C TYR A 53 -1.27 12.09 4.26
N ALA A 54 -1.85 12.95 3.41
CA ALA A 54 -3.29 12.96 3.17
C ALA A 54 -3.80 11.73 2.40
N LYS A 55 -2.96 11.12 1.55
CA LYS A 55 -3.41 10.05 0.65
C LYS A 55 -3.94 8.79 1.38
N PRO A 56 -3.24 8.23 2.40
CA PRO A 56 -3.80 7.15 3.23
C PRO A 56 -5.11 7.54 3.93
N GLU A 57 -5.21 8.78 4.40
CA GLU A 57 -6.40 9.27 5.11
C GLU A 57 -7.60 9.39 4.17
N VAL A 58 -7.38 9.93 2.97
CA VAL A 58 -8.36 9.96 1.90
C VAL A 58 -8.82 8.55 1.55
N LEU A 59 -7.90 7.58 1.49
CA LEU A 59 -8.27 6.20 1.20
C LEU A 59 -9.17 5.59 2.29
N PHE A 60 -8.88 5.84 3.57
CA PHE A 60 -9.74 5.41 4.67
C PHE A 60 -11.12 6.03 4.61
N LEU A 61 -11.20 7.33 4.28
CA LEU A 61 -12.45 8.01 4.05
C LEU A 61 -13.21 7.32 2.90
N LEU A 62 -12.59 7.14 1.73
CA LEU A 62 -13.23 6.48 0.59
C LEU A 62 -13.72 5.06 0.93
N ASN A 63 -12.91 4.27 1.65
CA ASN A 63 -13.31 2.93 2.12
C ASN A 63 -14.53 2.99 3.04
N ALA A 64 -14.58 3.97 3.95
CA ALA A 64 -15.71 4.15 4.84
C ALA A 64 -16.97 4.62 4.10
N TYR A 65 -16.82 5.57 3.17
CA TYR A 65 -17.91 6.08 2.35
C TYR A 65 -18.50 5.01 1.45
N GLU A 66 -17.69 4.16 0.82
CA GLU A 66 -18.20 3.04 0.03
C GLU A 66 -18.98 2.03 0.89
N ARG A 67 -18.51 1.80 2.12
CA ARG A 67 -19.09 0.81 3.02
C ARG A 67 -20.39 1.26 3.67
N PHE A 68 -20.38 2.45 4.25
CA PHE A 68 -21.50 2.98 5.05
C PHE A 68 -22.43 3.86 4.22
N GLY A 69 -21.96 4.32 3.08
CA GLY A 69 -22.73 5.14 2.18
C GLY A 69 -23.73 4.30 1.41
N GLY A 70 -24.95 4.19 1.94
CA GLY A 70 -26.13 3.71 1.22
C GLY A 70 -26.55 4.64 0.06
N PHE A 71 -25.60 5.16 -0.71
CA PHE A 71 -25.75 6.32 -1.58
C PHE A 71 -25.86 5.95 -3.06
N ALA A 72 -26.73 4.98 -3.36
CA ALA A 72 -27.04 4.60 -4.74
C ALA A 72 -27.73 5.72 -5.56
N SER A 73 -28.08 6.86 -4.95
CA SER A 73 -28.89 7.91 -5.59
C SER A 73 -28.13 9.17 -6.03
N SER A 74 -26.91 9.44 -5.55
CA SER A 74 -26.17 10.64 -5.98
C SER A 74 -25.27 10.35 -7.19
N SER A 75 -25.19 11.30 -8.12
CA SER A 75 -24.39 11.16 -9.34
C SER A 75 -22.89 11.08 -9.06
N ILE A 76 -22.39 11.75 -8.02
CA ILE A 76 -20.97 11.70 -7.65
C ILE A 76 -20.59 10.34 -7.06
N TYR A 77 -21.42 9.73 -6.21
CA TYR A 77 -21.11 8.41 -5.64
C TYR A 77 -21.11 7.31 -6.68
N ALA A 78 -22.00 7.38 -7.67
CA ALA A 78 -21.98 6.47 -8.81
C ALA A 78 -20.67 6.58 -9.62
N LYS A 79 -20.12 7.80 -9.77
CA LYS A 79 -18.83 8.02 -10.45
C LYS A 79 -17.65 7.52 -9.62
N LEU A 80 -17.66 7.79 -8.31
CA LEU A 80 -16.57 7.39 -7.42
C LEU A 80 -16.51 5.87 -7.21
N PHE A 81 -17.66 5.18 -7.10
CA PHE A 81 -17.70 3.79 -6.64
C PHE A 81 -18.40 2.81 -7.60
N GLY A 82 -19.24 3.31 -8.52
CA GLY A 82 -20.02 2.47 -9.45
C GLY A 82 -19.34 2.18 -10.79
N GLY A 83 -18.21 2.81 -11.09
CA GLY A 83 -17.45 2.63 -12.33
C GLY A 83 -16.65 1.32 -12.39
N ALA A 84 -16.04 1.06 -13.54
CA ALA A 84 -15.14 -0.08 -13.74
C ALA A 84 -13.88 -0.02 -12.87
N ARG A 85 -13.48 1.20 -12.48
CA ARG A 85 -12.45 1.47 -11.49
C ARG A 85 -13.06 2.26 -10.35
N ARG A 86 -12.68 1.95 -9.12
CA ARG A 86 -13.16 2.67 -7.94
C ARG A 86 -12.21 3.81 -7.58
N ALA A 87 -12.70 4.85 -6.90
CA ALA A 87 -11.92 6.01 -6.47
C ALA A 87 -10.69 5.60 -5.63
N GLN A 88 -10.80 4.53 -4.85
CA GLN A 88 -9.69 3.96 -4.08
C GLN A 88 -8.57 3.43 -4.97
N GLU A 89 -8.92 2.74 -6.05
CA GLU A 89 -7.96 2.16 -7.00
C GLU A 89 -7.27 3.27 -7.78
N VAL A 90 -8.05 4.26 -8.22
CA VAL A 90 -7.54 5.45 -8.88
C VAL A 90 -6.61 6.22 -7.95
N LEU A 91 -7.04 6.52 -6.72
CA LEU A 91 -6.20 7.18 -5.72
C LEU A 91 -4.90 6.41 -5.50
N LYS A 92 -4.93 5.09 -5.32
CA LYS A 92 -3.74 4.26 -5.13
C LYS A 92 -2.70 4.51 -6.23
N GLU A 93 -3.11 4.68 -7.48
CA GLU A 93 -2.25 4.96 -8.64
C GLU A 93 -1.90 6.44 -8.86
N LEU A 94 -2.76 7.36 -8.42
CA LEU A 94 -2.55 8.80 -8.58
C LEU A 94 -1.31 9.27 -7.84
N ARG A 95 -0.48 10.05 -8.50
CA ARG A 95 0.65 10.75 -7.90
C ARG A 95 0.19 12.06 -7.30
N LEU A 96 0.94 12.57 -6.33
CA LEU A 96 0.71 13.88 -5.74
C LEU A 96 1.93 14.78 -5.99
N GLU A 97 1.72 15.88 -6.70
CA GLU A 97 2.70 16.95 -6.90
C GLU A 97 2.33 18.11 -5.98
N VAL A 98 3.15 18.37 -4.95
CA VAL A 98 2.95 19.54 -4.09
C VAL A 98 3.87 20.68 -4.52
N ARG A 99 3.30 21.80 -4.94
CA ARG A 99 4.03 22.99 -5.36
C ARG A 99 4.17 23.97 -4.20
N LEU A 100 5.41 24.26 -3.82
CA LEU A 100 5.72 25.08 -2.65
C LEU A 100 5.73 26.58 -2.92
N ASP A 101 5.98 26.97 -4.16
CA ASP A 101 6.36 28.33 -4.57
C ASP A 101 5.51 28.89 -5.73
N ARG A 102 4.62 28.07 -6.30
CA ARG A 102 3.86 28.42 -7.50
C ARG A 102 2.48 27.74 -7.50
N PRO A 103 1.49 28.29 -8.23
CA PRO A 103 0.15 27.74 -8.30
C PRO A 103 0.08 26.41 -9.05
N CYS A 104 -1.01 25.68 -8.89
CA CYS A 104 -1.44 24.67 -9.86
C CYS A 104 -2.17 25.37 -11.00
N TYR A 105 -2.30 24.69 -12.14
CA TYR A 105 -2.96 25.25 -13.30
C TYR A 105 -4.02 24.30 -13.83
N THR A 106 -5.15 24.83 -14.24
CA THR A 106 -6.15 24.14 -15.06
C THR A 106 -5.64 23.93 -16.50
N SER A 107 -6.40 23.22 -17.33
CA SER A 107 -6.06 22.98 -18.73
C SER A 107 -5.88 24.25 -19.58
N ASP A 108 -6.54 25.35 -19.20
CA ASP A 108 -6.46 26.67 -19.87
C ASP A 108 -5.42 27.61 -19.24
N GLY A 109 -4.67 27.16 -18.22
CA GLY A 109 -3.61 27.92 -17.59
C GLY A 109 -4.05 28.85 -16.46
N LYS A 110 -5.30 28.73 -15.97
CA LYS A 110 -5.80 29.48 -14.82
C LYS A 110 -5.20 28.94 -13.52
N GLU A 111 -4.79 29.84 -12.63
CA GLU A 111 -4.21 29.48 -11.33
C GLU A 111 -5.26 28.94 -10.35
N VAL A 112 -4.99 27.78 -9.77
CA VAL A 112 -5.89 27.07 -8.84
C VAL A 112 -5.13 26.45 -7.67
N ASP A 113 -5.88 26.09 -6.62
CA ASP A 113 -5.35 25.53 -5.37
C ASP A 113 -5.02 24.03 -5.52
N GLY A 114 -5.85 23.30 -6.27
CA GLY A 114 -5.63 21.94 -6.71
C GLY A 114 -5.92 21.79 -8.21
N SER A 115 -5.36 20.76 -8.84
CA SER A 115 -5.74 20.39 -10.21
C SER A 115 -5.34 18.96 -10.57
N ILE A 116 -6.17 18.27 -11.36
CA ILE A 116 -5.77 17.04 -12.08
C ILE A 116 -4.81 17.30 -13.26
N TYR A 117 -4.59 18.57 -13.64
CA TYR A 117 -3.65 18.96 -14.70
C TYR A 117 -2.29 19.31 -14.10
N ALA A 118 -1.50 18.27 -13.82
CA ALA A 118 -0.14 18.39 -13.28
C ALA A 118 0.95 18.26 -14.36
N THR A 119 2.22 18.32 -13.95
CA THR A 119 3.35 18.18 -14.89
C THR A 119 3.43 16.82 -15.59
N LYS A 120 2.80 15.80 -14.99
CA LYS A 120 2.81 14.41 -15.46
C LYS A 120 1.39 13.87 -15.50
N ALA A 121 1.16 12.89 -16.38
CA ALA A 121 -0.08 12.12 -16.37
C ALA A 121 -0.32 11.45 -15.01
N ASN A 122 -1.59 11.19 -14.69
CA ASN A 122 -2.02 10.53 -13.44
C ASN A 122 -1.47 11.20 -12.18
N THR A 123 -1.43 12.53 -12.16
CA THR A 123 -0.87 13.30 -11.05
C THR A 123 -1.86 14.40 -10.67
N ILE A 124 -2.19 14.47 -9.38
CA ILE A 124 -2.90 15.60 -8.77
C ILE A 124 -1.84 16.62 -8.34
N CYS A 125 -2.04 17.87 -8.71
CA CYS A 125 -1.28 19.00 -8.23
C CYS A 125 -1.99 19.63 -7.02
N LEU A 126 -1.26 19.93 -5.95
CA LEU A 126 -1.71 20.80 -4.86
C LEU A 126 -0.73 21.96 -4.68
N SER A 127 -1.26 23.18 -4.61
CA SER A 127 -0.47 24.40 -4.44
C SER A 127 -0.39 24.80 -2.98
N ALA A 128 0.67 24.35 -2.29
CA ALA A 128 0.94 24.80 -0.93
C ALA A 128 1.10 26.32 -0.87
N ALA A 129 1.66 26.95 -1.91
CA ALA A 129 1.81 28.39 -2.03
C ALA A 129 0.47 29.15 -1.97
N ARG A 130 -0.58 28.61 -2.58
CA ARG A 130 -1.92 29.25 -2.58
C ARG A 130 -2.78 28.85 -1.40
N ILE A 131 -2.66 27.60 -0.94
CA ILE A 131 -3.44 27.05 0.15
C ILE A 131 -3.02 27.68 1.48
N ALA A 132 -1.71 27.73 1.78
CA ALA A 132 -1.15 28.23 3.03
C ALA A 132 -1.75 29.58 3.51
N PRO A 133 -1.79 30.65 2.69
CA PRO A 133 -2.33 31.94 3.14
C PRO A 133 -3.85 31.95 3.33
N LYS A 134 -4.60 30.99 2.75
CA LYS A 134 -6.07 30.94 2.80
C LYS A 134 -6.59 30.14 3.98
N THR A 135 -5.74 29.36 4.64
CA THR A 135 -6.19 28.33 5.57
C THR A 135 -5.51 28.46 6.92
N ASP A 136 -6.31 28.46 7.99
CA ASP A 136 -5.78 28.44 9.35
C ASP A 136 -5.10 27.10 9.63
N VAL A 137 -3.96 27.12 10.34
CA VAL A 137 -3.23 25.92 10.72
C VAL A 137 -4.12 24.87 11.42
N ALA A 138 -5.11 25.30 12.20
CA ALA A 138 -6.01 24.41 12.92
C ALA A 138 -6.94 23.59 12.01
N VAL A 139 -7.25 24.08 10.82
CA VAL A 139 -8.16 23.42 9.85
C VAL A 139 -7.46 22.98 8.57
N ALA A 140 -6.18 23.32 8.40
CA ALA A 140 -5.39 23.01 7.21
C ALA A 140 -5.45 21.54 6.80
N ARG A 141 -5.37 20.62 7.77
CA ARG A 141 -5.43 19.18 7.48
C ARG A 141 -6.77 18.78 6.84
N ARG A 142 -7.88 19.21 7.45
CA ARG A 142 -9.23 18.96 6.93
C ARG A 142 -9.38 19.47 5.50
N GLU A 143 -9.02 20.74 5.28
CA GLU A 143 -9.22 21.36 3.97
C GLU A 143 -8.36 20.72 2.88
N VAL A 144 -7.11 20.34 3.18
CA VAL A 144 -6.24 19.66 2.21
C VAL A 144 -6.78 18.27 1.85
N ILE A 145 -7.32 17.52 2.82
CA ILE A 145 -7.94 16.20 2.56
C ILE A 145 -9.20 16.37 1.70
N ALA A 146 -10.06 17.32 2.05
CA ALA A 146 -11.27 17.62 1.29
C ALA A 146 -10.94 18.06 -0.14
N LEU A 147 -9.93 18.92 -0.32
CA LEU A 147 -9.45 19.34 -1.63
C LEU A 147 -8.82 18.16 -2.41
N LEU A 148 -8.07 17.27 -1.76
CA LEU A 148 -7.55 16.09 -2.46
C LEU A 148 -8.69 15.19 -2.96
N LEU A 149 -9.78 15.03 -2.18
CA LEU A 149 -10.97 14.30 -2.60
C LEU A 149 -11.75 14.99 -3.72
N HIS A 150 -11.80 16.32 -3.71
CA HIS A 150 -12.31 17.11 -4.81
C HIS A 150 -11.56 16.78 -6.11
N GLU A 151 -10.22 16.82 -6.10
CA GLU A 151 -9.42 16.49 -7.28
C GLU A 151 -9.55 15.03 -7.72
N VAL A 152 -9.64 14.09 -6.77
CA VAL A 152 -9.94 12.68 -7.09
C VAL A 152 -11.29 12.56 -7.79
N SER A 153 -12.30 13.29 -7.32
CA SER A 153 -13.63 13.25 -7.94
C SER A 153 -13.61 13.77 -9.38
N HIS A 154 -12.85 14.83 -9.67
CA HIS A 154 -12.63 15.29 -11.04
C HIS A 154 -11.97 14.23 -11.91
N PHE A 155 -10.97 13.52 -11.36
CA PHE A 155 -10.34 12.41 -12.08
C PHE A 155 -11.32 11.28 -12.40
N MET A 156 -12.36 11.11 -11.57
CA MET A 156 -13.46 10.16 -11.77
C MET A 156 -14.59 10.72 -12.67
N GLY A 157 -14.42 11.92 -13.24
CA GLY A 157 -15.40 12.55 -14.13
C GLY A 157 -16.50 13.35 -13.42
N ALA A 158 -16.29 13.75 -12.17
CA ALA A 158 -17.16 14.71 -11.50
C ALA A 158 -17.06 16.10 -12.18
N THR A 159 -18.20 16.77 -12.25
CA THR A 159 -18.27 18.20 -12.59
C THR A 159 -17.76 19.04 -11.40
N GLU A 160 -17.44 20.31 -11.65
CA GLU A 160 -17.03 21.25 -10.59
C GLU A 160 -18.05 21.32 -9.46
N GLN A 161 -19.34 21.45 -9.79
CA GLN A 161 -20.39 21.53 -8.79
C GLN A 161 -20.46 20.27 -7.92
N GLU A 162 -20.40 19.08 -8.54
CA GLU A 162 -20.36 17.81 -7.82
C GLU A 162 -19.13 17.73 -6.89
N ALA A 163 -17.95 18.11 -7.41
CA ALA A 163 -16.70 18.08 -6.66
C ALA A 163 -16.71 19.07 -5.48
N VAL A 164 -17.29 20.26 -5.64
CA VAL A 164 -17.47 21.26 -4.57
C VAL A 164 -18.45 20.75 -3.51
N ASP A 165 -19.59 20.19 -3.91
CA ASP A 165 -20.57 19.67 -2.96
C ASP A 165 -19.98 18.50 -2.14
N PHE A 166 -19.21 17.63 -2.80
CA PHE A 166 -18.50 16.56 -2.12
C PHE A 166 -17.37 17.07 -1.22
N GLN A 167 -16.61 18.08 -1.64
CA GLN A 167 -15.60 18.72 -0.78
C GLN A 167 -16.23 19.25 0.52
N LYS A 168 -17.39 19.91 0.44
CA LYS A 168 -18.12 20.44 1.60
C LYS A 168 -18.58 19.32 2.51
N GLU A 169 -19.22 18.29 1.95
CA GLU A 169 -19.66 17.11 2.71
C GLU A 169 -18.49 16.46 3.46
N ILE A 170 -17.34 16.32 2.81
CA ILE A 170 -16.14 15.75 3.41
C ILE A 170 -15.57 16.67 4.50
N SER A 171 -15.52 17.98 4.26
CA SER A 171 -15.05 18.95 5.25
C SER A 171 -15.94 18.93 6.50
N GLU A 172 -17.26 18.94 6.33
CA GLU A 172 -18.24 18.83 7.42
C GLU A 172 -18.09 17.49 8.17
N SER A 173 -17.96 16.39 7.43
CA SER A 173 -17.79 15.06 8.02
C SER A 173 -16.51 14.99 8.85
N ILE A 174 -15.40 15.53 8.36
CA ILE A 174 -14.15 15.62 9.12
C ILE A 174 -14.29 16.52 10.35
N GLN A 175 -15.03 17.62 10.25
CA GLN A 175 -15.24 18.56 11.35
C GLN A 175 -16.08 17.96 12.48
N HIS A 176 -17.10 17.18 12.14
CA HIS A 176 -17.99 16.54 13.12
C HIS A 176 -17.44 15.23 13.68
N VAL A 177 -16.40 14.68 13.05
CA VAL A 177 -15.60 13.63 13.65
C VAL A 177 -14.68 14.31 14.68
N THR A 178 -15.16 14.33 15.94
CA THR A 178 -14.57 15.01 17.13
C THR A 178 -13.08 14.72 17.33
N VAL A 179 -12.60 13.64 16.73
CA VAL A 179 -11.20 13.44 16.44
C VAL A 179 -11.18 12.75 15.09
N MET A 180 -10.75 13.44 14.03
CA MET A 180 -10.25 12.80 12.81
C MET A 180 -8.86 12.28 13.19
N PRO A 181 -8.79 11.27 14.09
CA PRO A 181 -7.73 11.22 15.05
C PRO A 181 -6.46 11.11 14.25
N THR A 182 -5.43 11.73 14.78
CA THR A 182 -4.11 11.14 14.81
C THR A 182 -4.23 9.74 15.42
N TYR A 183 -4.82 8.86 14.61
CA TYR A 183 -5.02 7.44 14.68
C TYR A 183 -5.86 6.95 15.86
N LEU A 184 -6.52 5.80 15.65
CA LEU A 184 -6.85 4.82 16.69
C LEU A 184 -6.07 5.11 17.99
N ASP A 185 -6.74 5.17 19.16
CA ASP A 185 -6.01 5.43 20.39
C ASP A 185 -4.83 4.44 20.53
N GLN A 186 -3.78 4.84 21.25
CA GLN A 186 -2.55 4.03 21.29
C GLN A 186 -2.81 2.57 21.70
N GLN A 187 -3.82 2.33 22.52
CA GLN A 187 -4.26 0.99 22.89
C GLN A 187 -4.85 0.27 21.68
N THR A 188 -5.77 0.87 20.93
CA THR A 188 -6.29 0.30 19.69
C THR A 188 -5.19 0.03 18.66
N LYS A 189 -4.26 0.96 18.42
CA LYS A 189 -3.14 0.71 17.50
C LYS A 189 -2.36 -0.53 17.86
N THR A 190 -2.02 -0.61 19.14
CA THR A 190 -1.23 -1.70 19.71
C THR A 190 -2.02 -2.99 19.59
N GLN A 191 -3.32 -2.97 19.88
CA GLN A 191 -4.19 -4.14 19.82
C GLN A 191 -4.32 -4.69 18.40
N VAL A 192 -4.64 -3.83 17.42
CA VAL A 192 -4.76 -4.23 16.01
C VAL A 192 -3.43 -4.75 15.47
N THR A 193 -2.33 -4.04 15.75
CA THR A 193 -0.98 -4.48 15.36
C THR A 193 -0.62 -5.82 15.99
N THR A 194 -0.98 -6.03 17.26
CA THR A 194 -0.76 -7.28 17.98
C THR A 194 -1.53 -8.42 17.34
N TYR A 195 -2.80 -8.22 17.00
CA TYR A 195 -3.59 -9.27 16.35
C TYR A 195 -2.95 -9.72 15.03
N PHE A 196 -2.65 -8.80 14.12
CA PHE A 196 -2.03 -9.14 12.83
C PHE A 196 -0.65 -9.78 12.99
N SER A 197 0.20 -9.27 13.89
CA SER A 197 1.51 -9.86 14.17
C SER A 197 1.40 -11.25 14.79
N THR A 198 0.37 -11.49 15.61
CA THR A 198 0.09 -12.80 16.19
C THR A 198 -0.36 -13.78 15.13
N VAL A 199 -1.21 -13.37 14.17
CA VAL A 199 -1.59 -14.22 13.03
C VAL A 199 -0.35 -14.72 12.28
N VAL A 200 0.56 -13.82 11.89
CA VAL A 200 1.81 -14.18 11.22
C VAL A 200 2.63 -15.15 12.06
N THR A 201 2.78 -14.88 13.35
CA THR A 201 3.53 -15.74 14.28
C THR A 201 2.93 -17.14 14.33
N GLN A 202 1.61 -17.26 14.49
CA GLN A 202 0.91 -18.54 14.53
C GLN A 202 1.02 -19.30 13.20
N LEU A 203 0.91 -18.63 12.05
CA LEU A 203 1.11 -19.27 10.75
C LEU A 203 2.55 -19.80 10.58
N ARG A 204 3.56 -19.03 11.01
CA ARG A 204 4.97 -19.48 10.99
C ARG A 204 5.21 -20.66 11.91
N ASP A 205 4.60 -20.66 13.10
CA ASP A 205 4.63 -21.79 14.02
C ASP A 205 3.98 -23.03 13.40
N GLY A 206 2.87 -22.86 12.68
CA GLY A 206 2.23 -23.93 11.91
C GLY A 206 3.14 -24.53 10.84
N VAL A 207 3.86 -23.70 10.07
CA VAL A 207 4.87 -24.17 9.10
C VAL A 207 5.98 -24.94 9.81
N ALA A 208 6.52 -24.41 10.90
CA ALA A 208 7.61 -25.04 11.65
C ALA A 208 7.20 -26.37 12.29
N ALA A 209 5.93 -26.52 12.68
CA ALA A 209 5.35 -27.76 13.16
C ALA A 209 5.21 -28.80 12.03
N LEU A 210 4.72 -28.39 10.85
CA LEU A 210 4.63 -29.25 9.68
C LEU A 210 6.01 -29.74 9.19
N ASP A 211 7.02 -28.88 9.22
CA ASP A 211 8.41 -29.26 8.90
C ASP A 211 8.97 -30.35 9.86
N LYS A 212 8.36 -30.52 11.04
CA LYS A 212 8.69 -31.54 12.04
C LYS A 212 7.70 -32.71 12.08
N ASN A 213 6.73 -32.76 11.18
CA ASN A 213 5.60 -33.69 11.18
C ASN A 213 4.76 -33.66 12.49
N ASP A 214 4.69 -32.50 13.16
CA ASP A 214 3.87 -32.27 14.35
C ASP A 214 2.49 -31.70 13.93
N HIS A 215 1.61 -32.58 13.47
CA HIS A 215 0.31 -32.19 12.89
C HIS A 215 -0.64 -31.58 13.94
N THR A 216 -0.60 -32.07 15.19
CA THR A 216 -1.43 -31.54 16.29
C THR A 216 -1.06 -30.10 16.61
N ARG A 217 0.24 -29.79 16.72
CA ARG A 217 0.68 -28.40 16.92
C ARG A 217 0.37 -27.54 15.72
N ALA A 218 0.54 -28.06 14.50
CA ALA A 218 0.19 -27.33 13.29
C ALA A 218 -1.30 -26.93 13.30
N GLN A 219 -2.19 -27.87 13.59
CA GLN A 219 -3.63 -27.61 13.72
C GLN A 219 -3.93 -26.53 14.78
N ASP A 220 -3.37 -26.65 15.98
CA ASP A 220 -3.56 -25.67 17.07
C ASP A 220 -3.09 -24.27 16.67
N SER A 221 -1.91 -24.17 16.03
CA SER A 221 -1.40 -22.91 15.51
C SER A 221 -2.30 -22.30 14.42
N LEU A 222 -2.80 -23.10 13.47
CA LEU A 222 -3.73 -22.61 12.44
C LEU A 222 -5.07 -22.16 13.05
N GLY A 223 -5.59 -22.89 14.04
CA GLY A 223 -6.79 -22.51 14.80
C GLY A 223 -6.62 -21.17 15.50
N LYS A 224 -5.51 -20.99 16.24
CA LYS A 224 -5.18 -19.71 16.88
C LYS A 224 -5.03 -18.58 15.88
N ALA A 225 -4.45 -18.82 14.71
CA ALA A 225 -4.37 -17.82 13.65
C ALA A 225 -5.78 -17.36 13.21
N ILE A 226 -6.71 -18.29 13.00
CA ILE A 226 -8.11 -18.00 12.66
C ILE A 226 -8.78 -17.15 13.75
N ASP A 227 -8.62 -17.53 15.02
CA ASP A 227 -9.19 -16.78 16.14
C ASP A 227 -8.67 -15.34 16.19
N GLN A 228 -7.36 -15.14 15.98
CA GLN A 228 -6.76 -13.81 15.95
C GLN A 228 -7.24 -12.98 14.75
N ILE A 229 -7.49 -13.61 13.61
CA ILE A 229 -8.09 -12.93 12.45
C ILE A 229 -9.52 -12.47 12.78
N TYR A 230 -10.32 -13.30 13.43
CA TYR A 230 -11.67 -12.91 13.85
C TYR A 230 -11.65 -11.79 14.88
N LEU A 231 -10.76 -11.86 15.88
CA LEU A 231 -10.56 -10.78 16.84
C LEU A 231 -10.14 -9.47 16.15
N ALA A 232 -9.20 -9.53 15.20
CA ALA A 232 -8.81 -8.36 14.40
C ALA A 232 -10.00 -7.79 13.62
N ARG A 233 -10.78 -8.66 12.97
CA ARG A 233 -11.95 -8.27 12.18
C ARG A 233 -12.98 -7.59 13.06
N ASP A 234 -13.41 -8.25 14.13
CA ASP A 234 -14.47 -7.76 14.99
C ASP A 234 -14.02 -6.48 15.70
N TYR A 235 -12.74 -6.35 16.06
CA TYR A 235 -12.21 -5.11 16.61
C TYR A 235 -12.23 -3.96 15.59
N ILE A 236 -11.81 -4.20 14.34
CA ILE A 236 -11.83 -3.17 13.28
C ILE A 236 -13.28 -2.83 12.88
N ARG A 237 -14.18 -3.82 12.86
CA ARG A 237 -15.57 -3.67 12.44
C ARG A 237 -16.46 -3.04 13.50
N ASP A 238 -16.43 -3.57 14.72
CA ASP A 238 -17.39 -3.30 15.78
C ASP A 238 -16.93 -2.14 16.68
N GLY A 239 -15.69 -1.66 16.52
CA GLY A 239 -15.15 -0.50 17.24
C GLY A 239 -15.81 0.84 16.94
N GLY A 240 -16.94 0.88 16.22
CA GLY A 240 -17.69 2.09 15.93
C GLY A 240 -16.93 3.11 15.06
N ASN A 241 -15.85 2.69 14.41
CA ASN A 241 -14.99 3.58 13.67
C ASN A 241 -15.69 4.03 12.39
N THR A 242 -15.81 5.35 12.21
CA THR A 242 -16.18 6.03 10.97
C THR A 242 -15.21 5.76 9.80
N TYR A 243 -14.24 4.86 9.98
CA TYR A 243 -13.13 4.58 9.09
C TYR A 243 -12.99 3.07 8.88
N SER A 244 -12.84 2.64 7.62
CA SER A 244 -12.58 1.24 7.29
C SER A 244 -11.15 1.08 6.80
N LEU A 245 -10.35 0.29 7.53
CA LEU A 245 -8.96 -0.01 7.18
C LEU A 245 -8.86 -0.73 5.83
N PHE A 246 -9.85 -1.56 5.55
CA PHE A 246 -9.97 -2.33 4.32
C PHE A 246 -11.15 -1.82 3.49
N SER A 247 -10.99 -1.80 2.17
CA SER A 247 -12.11 -1.63 1.25
C SER A 247 -13.08 -2.82 1.36
N PRO A 248 -14.32 -2.71 0.87
CA PRO A 248 -15.24 -3.86 0.80
C PRO A 248 -14.62 -5.05 0.08
N GLN A 249 -13.92 -4.83 -1.03
CA GLN A 249 -13.22 -5.90 -1.74
C GLN A 249 -12.07 -6.51 -0.92
N GLU A 250 -11.33 -5.72 -0.15
CA GLU A 250 -10.27 -6.24 0.73
C GLU A 250 -10.84 -7.05 1.90
N TRP A 251 -12.05 -6.69 2.37
CA TRP A 251 -12.84 -7.50 3.32
C TRP A 251 -13.31 -8.81 2.71
N ASP A 252 -13.88 -8.76 1.51
CA ASP A 252 -14.34 -9.94 0.78
C ASP A 252 -13.19 -10.95 0.60
N TYR A 253 -12.00 -10.46 0.27
CA TYR A 253 -10.81 -11.30 0.15
C TYR A 253 -10.34 -11.85 1.51
N GLN A 254 -10.46 -11.07 2.58
CA GLN A 254 -10.15 -11.52 3.93
C GLN A 254 -11.04 -12.71 4.34
N GLU A 255 -12.32 -12.69 3.97
CA GLU A 255 -13.24 -13.82 4.19
C GLU A 255 -12.83 -15.07 3.40
N LEU A 256 -12.43 -14.90 2.14
CA LEU A 256 -11.87 -15.99 1.34
C LEU A 256 -10.67 -16.62 2.05
N LEU A 257 -9.70 -15.80 2.49
CA LEU A 257 -8.49 -16.28 3.20
C LEU A 257 -8.84 -17.02 4.51
N ILE A 258 -9.82 -16.54 5.28
CA ILE A 258 -10.28 -17.20 6.50
C ILE A 258 -10.87 -18.57 6.18
N ALA A 259 -11.75 -18.67 5.18
CA ALA A 259 -12.36 -19.94 4.80
C ALA A 259 -11.30 -20.93 4.32
N GLN A 260 -10.39 -20.46 3.47
CA GLN A 260 -9.22 -21.18 3.01
C GLN A 260 -8.34 -21.72 4.15
N LEU A 261 -7.99 -20.86 5.12
CA LEU A 261 -7.22 -21.25 6.31
C LEU A 261 -7.99 -22.23 7.20
N SER A 262 -9.31 -22.06 7.32
CA SER A 262 -10.17 -22.98 8.06
C SER A 262 -10.16 -24.38 7.47
N TRP A 263 -10.23 -24.51 6.15
CA TRP A 263 -10.12 -25.81 5.48
C TRP A 263 -8.71 -26.40 5.53
N ALA A 264 -7.66 -25.57 5.55
CA ALA A 264 -6.30 -26.01 5.81
C ALA A 264 -6.12 -26.56 7.24
N ALA A 265 -6.69 -25.90 8.25
CA ALA A 265 -6.73 -26.38 9.64
C ALA A 265 -7.49 -27.72 9.76
N LYS A 266 -8.65 -27.85 9.10
CA LYS A 266 -9.38 -29.12 9.04
C LYS A 266 -8.56 -30.22 8.38
N PHE A 267 -7.87 -29.94 7.28
CA PHE A 267 -6.98 -30.92 6.66
C PHE A 267 -5.84 -31.34 7.59
N ALA A 268 -5.23 -30.41 8.32
CA ALA A 268 -4.18 -30.71 9.30
C ALA A 268 -4.66 -31.73 10.35
N GLN A 269 -5.90 -31.61 10.81
CA GLN A 269 -6.53 -32.55 11.73
C GLN A 269 -6.67 -33.96 11.13
N THR A 270 -6.90 -34.08 9.81
CA THR A 270 -7.00 -35.38 9.13
C THR A 270 -5.66 -36.12 9.00
N LEU A 271 -4.53 -35.40 9.16
CA LEU A 271 -3.19 -35.98 9.11
C LEU A 271 -2.86 -36.76 10.40
N ASP A 272 -3.60 -36.55 11.48
CA ASP A 272 -3.61 -37.44 12.63
C ASP A 272 -4.48 -38.66 12.31
N SER A 273 -3.89 -39.86 12.33
CA SER A 273 -4.53 -41.09 11.85
C SER A 273 -5.78 -41.51 12.63
N ASN A 274 -6.01 -40.91 13.80
CA ASN A 274 -7.08 -41.32 14.72
C ASN A 274 -8.36 -40.49 14.60
N ASP A 275 -8.34 -39.35 13.90
CA ASP A 275 -9.53 -38.49 13.78
C ASP A 275 -10.37 -38.81 12.53
N THR A 276 -11.10 -39.92 12.61
CA THR A 276 -11.99 -40.36 11.52
C THR A 276 -13.14 -39.37 11.26
N ALA A 277 -13.55 -38.60 12.26
CA ALA A 277 -14.63 -37.63 12.13
C ALA A 277 -14.16 -36.41 11.32
N ALA A 278 -12.99 -35.86 11.62
CA ALA A 278 -12.39 -34.77 10.86
C ALA A 278 -12.15 -35.16 9.39
N ARG A 279 -11.67 -36.39 9.14
CA ARG A 279 -11.49 -36.90 7.78
C ARG A 279 -12.82 -37.02 7.04
N ALA A 280 -13.85 -37.59 7.67
CA ALA A 280 -15.17 -37.69 7.07
C ALA A 280 -15.79 -36.32 6.77
N GLU A 281 -15.61 -35.32 7.64
CA GLU A 281 -16.04 -33.95 7.40
C GLU A 281 -15.30 -33.30 6.24
N TYR A 282 -13.96 -33.42 6.21
CA TYR A 282 -13.13 -32.86 5.14
C TYR A 282 -13.45 -33.51 3.79
N ASP A 283 -13.40 -34.83 3.68
CA ASP A 283 -13.71 -35.54 2.44
C ASP A 283 -15.18 -35.37 2.03
N GLY A 284 -16.09 -35.33 3.00
CA GLY A 284 -17.52 -35.10 2.79
C GLY A 284 -17.81 -33.72 2.21
N ARG A 285 -16.98 -32.71 2.50
CA ARG A 285 -17.08 -31.38 1.87
C ARG A 285 -16.73 -31.43 0.39
N PHE A 286 -15.65 -32.10 0.05
CA PHE A 286 -15.16 -32.17 -1.32
C PHE A 286 -15.99 -33.14 -2.16
N GLN A 287 -16.60 -34.19 -1.57
CA GLN A 287 -17.42 -35.18 -2.28
C GLN A 287 -16.70 -35.81 -3.48
N GLY A 288 -15.39 -36.03 -3.34
CA GLY A 288 -14.53 -36.51 -4.43
C GLY A 288 -14.09 -35.47 -5.46
N ARG A 289 -14.46 -34.19 -5.29
CA ARG A 289 -13.99 -33.07 -6.13
C ARG A 289 -12.59 -32.60 -5.69
N GLU A 290 -11.82 -32.04 -6.62
CA GLU A 290 -10.52 -31.41 -6.34
C GLU A 290 -10.64 -29.98 -5.77
N SER A 291 -11.80 -29.36 -5.92
CA SER A 291 -12.09 -28.04 -5.37
C SER A 291 -13.59 -27.80 -5.24
N PHE A 292 -13.96 -26.77 -4.48
CA PHE A 292 -15.32 -26.25 -4.42
C PHE A 292 -15.30 -24.71 -4.46
N ASP A 293 -16.41 -24.08 -4.83
CA ASP A 293 -16.51 -22.62 -4.90
C ASP A 293 -16.61 -22.00 -3.51
N PHE A 294 -15.92 -20.89 -3.28
CA PHE A 294 -16.00 -20.17 -2.01
C PHE A 294 -17.45 -19.79 -1.65
N ALA A 295 -18.30 -19.50 -2.64
CA ALA A 295 -19.74 -19.29 -2.47
C ALA A 295 -20.45 -20.40 -1.69
N GLU A 296 -19.93 -21.64 -1.73
CA GLU A 296 -20.53 -22.77 -1.04
C GLU A 296 -20.28 -22.72 0.49
N VAL A 297 -19.35 -21.89 0.99
CA VAL A 297 -19.06 -21.68 2.44
C VAL A 297 -19.18 -20.21 2.88
N SER A 298 -19.24 -19.26 1.95
CA SER A 298 -19.41 -17.85 2.26
C SER A 298 -20.81 -17.58 2.83
N TYR A 299 -20.88 -16.74 3.87
CA TYR A 299 -22.16 -16.22 4.38
C TYR A 299 -22.67 -15.07 3.50
N ASP A 300 -21.77 -14.32 2.84
CA ASP A 300 -22.15 -13.23 1.96
C ASP A 300 -22.21 -13.67 0.49
N ARG A 301 -23.44 -13.68 -0.04
CA ARG A 301 -23.71 -14.02 -1.45
C ARG A 301 -23.24 -12.94 -2.43
N HIS A 302 -22.94 -11.73 -1.95
CA HIS A 302 -22.44 -10.63 -2.77
C HIS A 302 -20.92 -10.52 -2.78
N ASN A 303 -20.23 -11.36 -2.00
CA ASN A 303 -18.77 -11.37 -1.96
C ASN A 303 -18.19 -11.60 -3.36
N VAL A 304 -17.34 -10.67 -3.82
CA VAL A 304 -16.84 -10.66 -5.21
C VAL A 304 -15.93 -11.85 -5.54
N TYR A 305 -15.44 -12.58 -4.53
CA TYR A 305 -14.61 -13.77 -4.70
C TYR A 305 -15.41 -15.07 -4.58
N ASN A 306 -16.73 -15.03 -4.62
CA ASN A 306 -17.58 -16.22 -4.51
C ASN A 306 -17.27 -17.32 -5.56
N SER A 307 -16.72 -16.96 -6.73
CA SER A 307 -16.27 -17.89 -7.77
C SER A 307 -14.84 -18.42 -7.61
N MET A 308 -14.11 -17.94 -6.59
CA MET A 308 -12.76 -18.44 -6.30
C MET A 308 -12.83 -19.86 -5.73
N LYS A 309 -11.87 -20.70 -6.11
CA LYS A 309 -11.82 -22.10 -5.71
C LYS A 309 -11.06 -22.28 -4.40
N ILE A 310 -11.62 -23.10 -3.51
CA ILE A 310 -10.90 -23.69 -2.39
C ILE A 310 -10.46 -25.09 -2.82
N ASN A 311 -9.15 -25.29 -2.95
CA ASN A 311 -8.57 -26.54 -3.44
C ASN A 311 -8.44 -27.58 -2.33
N LYS A 312 -8.60 -28.84 -2.70
CA LYS A 312 -8.32 -29.98 -1.83
C LYS A 312 -6.81 -30.07 -1.60
N LEU A 313 -6.42 -30.36 -0.37
CA LEU A 313 -5.06 -30.69 0.01
C LEU A 313 -4.96 -32.21 0.12
N HIS A 314 -3.86 -32.76 -0.38
CA HIS A 314 -3.64 -34.21 -0.45
C HIS A 314 -2.46 -34.68 0.40
N SER A 315 -1.61 -33.76 0.84
CA SER A 315 -0.43 -34.12 1.63
C SER A 315 -0.01 -33.05 2.64
N ALA A 316 0.74 -33.45 3.67
CA ALA A 316 1.35 -32.53 4.63
C ALA A 316 2.26 -31.50 3.94
N MET A 317 2.94 -31.90 2.84
CA MET A 317 3.78 -31.01 2.04
C MET A 317 2.96 -29.91 1.35
N GLU A 318 1.81 -30.27 0.77
CA GLU A 318 0.88 -29.28 0.18
C GLU A 318 0.34 -28.32 1.23
N LEU A 319 -0.10 -28.84 2.38
CA LEU A 319 -0.52 -28.01 3.50
C LEU A 319 0.59 -27.04 3.94
N ARG A 320 1.82 -27.53 4.08
CA ARG A 320 2.98 -26.73 4.47
C ARG A 320 3.24 -25.59 3.48
N ASN A 321 3.26 -25.89 2.19
CA ASN A 321 3.47 -24.88 1.15
C ASN A 321 2.33 -23.86 1.08
N TYR A 322 1.11 -24.34 1.33
CA TYR A 322 -0.08 -23.49 1.41
C TYR A 322 0.01 -22.51 2.58
N VAL A 323 0.26 -23.00 3.80
CA VAL A 323 0.43 -22.15 4.99
C VAL A 323 1.60 -21.19 4.82
N ALA A 324 2.71 -21.62 4.22
CA ALA A 324 3.84 -20.74 3.92
C ALA A 324 3.50 -19.61 2.93
N THR A 325 2.55 -19.83 2.01
CA THR A 325 2.01 -18.77 1.15
C THR A 325 1.17 -17.80 1.96
N LEU A 326 0.30 -18.30 2.84
CA LEU A 326 -0.50 -17.45 3.74
C LEU A 326 0.36 -16.61 4.70
N VAL A 327 1.49 -17.13 5.18
CA VAL A 327 2.45 -16.34 5.98
C VAL A 327 2.85 -15.07 5.24
N LYS A 328 3.17 -15.18 3.94
CA LYS A 328 3.55 -14.02 3.12
C LYS A 328 2.39 -13.04 3.04
N ASP A 329 1.21 -13.51 2.65
CA ASP A 329 0.02 -12.65 2.51
C ASP A 329 -0.31 -11.88 3.80
N TYR A 330 -0.18 -12.53 4.96
CA TYR A 330 -0.38 -11.88 6.25
C TYR A 330 0.78 -10.99 6.70
N ASP A 331 2.03 -11.28 6.34
CA ASP A 331 3.16 -10.35 6.54
C ASP A 331 2.89 -9.02 5.83
N ILE A 332 2.44 -9.09 4.57
CA ILE A 332 2.08 -7.93 3.76
C ILE A 332 0.92 -7.15 4.39
N ARG A 333 -0.16 -7.86 4.77
CA ARG A 333 -1.32 -7.23 5.43
C ARG A 333 -0.94 -6.60 6.77
N THR A 334 -0.04 -7.23 7.52
CA THR A 334 0.48 -6.69 8.77
C THR A 334 1.26 -5.41 8.52
N ALA A 335 2.19 -5.41 7.55
CA ALA A 335 2.93 -4.22 7.16
C ALA A 335 1.99 -3.09 6.69
N TYR A 336 0.98 -3.41 5.89
CA TYR A 336 -0.07 -2.47 5.50
C TYR A 336 -0.80 -1.88 6.70
N VAL A 337 -1.32 -2.73 7.59
CA VAL A 337 -2.05 -2.33 8.80
C VAL A 337 -1.19 -1.40 9.63
N ILE A 338 0.07 -1.76 9.89
CA ILE A 338 1.00 -0.93 10.67
C ILE A 338 1.26 0.40 9.94
N SER A 339 1.58 0.39 8.65
CA SER A 339 1.80 1.63 7.90
C SER A 339 0.59 2.54 7.96
N ALA A 340 -0.60 1.97 7.79
CA ALA A 340 -1.83 2.71 7.77
C ALA A 340 -2.24 3.21 9.19
N ILE A 341 -1.88 2.50 10.26
CA ILE A 341 -2.15 2.87 11.67
C ILE A 341 -1.12 3.81 12.28
N TYR A 342 0.10 3.83 11.76
CA TYR A 342 1.18 4.68 12.29
C TYR A 342 1.54 5.83 11.34
N GLY A 343 0.83 5.97 10.21
CA GLY A 343 1.11 7.03 9.24
C GLY A 343 2.41 6.84 8.48
N MET A 344 2.94 5.62 8.48
CA MET A 344 4.13 5.32 7.70
C MET A 344 3.76 5.30 6.22
N ARG A 345 4.73 5.62 5.37
CA ARG A 345 4.54 5.75 3.92
C ARG A 345 3.90 4.47 3.35
N TRP A 346 2.88 4.70 2.52
CA TRP A 346 1.90 3.70 2.09
C TRP A 346 2.48 2.45 1.41
N ILE A 347 1.85 1.29 1.63
CA ILE A 347 2.11 0.04 0.89
C ILE A 347 0.86 -0.30 0.07
N ASN A 348 0.96 -0.39 -1.25
CA ASN A 348 -0.18 -0.72 -2.11
C ASN A 348 -0.49 -2.23 -2.09
N LEU A 349 -1.60 -2.63 -1.48
CA LEU A 349 -2.07 -4.03 -1.43
C LEU A 349 -2.51 -4.60 -2.79
N ASN A 350 -2.84 -3.77 -3.79
CA ASN A 350 -3.38 -4.26 -5.07
C ASN A 350 -2.35 -5.03 -5.91
N GLY A 351 -1.06 -4.90 -5.60
CA GLY A 351 -0.01 -5.73 -6.20
C GLY A 351 -0.12 -7.22 -5.85
N HIS A 352 -0.93 -7.58 -4.84
CA HIS A 352 -1.16 -8.96 -4.41
C HIS A 352 -2.43 -9.58 -4.98
N THR A 353 -3.41 -8.76 -5.36
CA THR A 353 -4.68 -9.24 -5.95
C THR A 353 -4.60 -9.38 -7.47
N SER A 354 -3.62 -8.73 -8.10
CA SER A 354 -3.25 -8.97 -9.49
C SER A 354 -2.06 -9.95 -9.53
N SER A 355 -2.23 -11.05 -10.25
CA SER A 355 -1.28 -12.15 -10.36
C SER A 355 0.18 -11.68 -10.48
N ALA A 356 1.02 -12.10 -9.54
CA ALA A 356 2.47 -12.00 -9.57
C ALA A 356 3.01 -12.48 -10.94
N ALA A 357 3.52 -11.56 -11.76
CA ALA A 357 4.16 -11.94 -13.03
C ALA A 357 5.48 -11.22 -13.29
N PHE A 358 5.84 -10.16 -12.57
CA PHE A 358 7.07 -9.43 -12.86
C PHE A 358 7.72 -8.84 -11.62
N ASN A 359 8.78 -9.49 -11.15
CA ASN A 359 9.72 -8.87 -10.22
C ASN A 359 10.57 -7.85 -10.99
N PRO A 360 10.37 -6.54 -10.79
CA PRO A 360 11.07 -5.50 -11.55
C PRO A 360 12.57 -5.46 -11.27
N TRP A 361 13.06 -6.18 -10.24
CA TRP A 361 14.48 -6.30 -9.93
C TRP A 361 15.20 -7.35 -10.76
N LYS A 362 14.49 -8.29 -11.41
CA LYS A 362 15.10 -9.32 -12.27
C LYS A 362 15.89 -8.73 -13.44
N LYS A 363 15.58 -7.50 -13.88
CA LYS A 363 16.36 -6.80 -14.92
C LYS A 363 17.68 -6.19 -14.42
N TYR A 364 17.93 -6.23 -13.11
CA TYR A 364 19.15 -5.71 -12.46
C TYR A 364 19.99 -6.84 -11.88
N LEU A 365 19.90 -8.08 -12.38
CA LEU A 365 20.75 -9.16 -11.91
C LEU A 365 22.20 -8.90 -12.32
N GLY A 366 23.14 -9.02 -11.38
CA GLY A 366 24.54 -8.76 -11.66
C GLY A 366 25.36 -8.41 -10.42
N ARG A 367 26.67 -8.25 -10.62
CA ARG A 367 27.58 -7.68 -9.63
C ARG A 367 27.85 -6.22 -9.99
N TYR A 368 27.96 -5.41 -8.96
CA TYR A 368 28.05 -3.97 -9.06
C TYR A 368 29.12 -3.46 -8.13
N ILE A 369 30.04 -2.66 -8.65
CA ILE A 369 30.98 -1.93 -7.81
C ILE A 369 30.46 -0.52 -7.69
N VAL A 370 30.10 -0.12 -6.48
CA VAL A 370 29.69 1.24 -6.19
C VAL A 370 30.86 1.99 -5.57
N GLN A 371 31.14 3.17 -6.11
CA GLN A 371 32.09 4.11 -5.53
C GLN A 371 31.33 5.18 -4.75
N SER A 372 31.77 5.52 -3.55
CA SER A 372 31.21 6.65 -2.82
C SER A 372 31.51 7.94 -3.61
N VAL A 373 30.47 8.71 -3.88
CA VAL A 373 30.58 9.98 -4.63
C VAL A 373 30.45 11.16 -3.69
N ASN A 374 29.58 11.05 -2.69
CA ASN A 374 29.41 12.06 -1.66
C ASN A 374 28.92 11.42 -0.37
N CYS A 375 29.63 11.63 0.73
CA CYS A 375 29.23 11.19 2.06
C CYS A 375 29.41 12.36 3.01
N ASP A 376 28.38 12.70 3.78
CA ASP A 376 28.40 13.84 4.71
C ASP A 376 29.27 13.59 5.96
N TYR A 377 30.08 12.52 5.97
CA TYR A 377 30.96 12.16 7.08
C TYR A 377 32.31 11.65 6.59
N SER A 378 33.37 12.03 7.32
CA SER A 378 34.76 11.63 7.09
C SER A 378 35.00 10.19 7.57
N ASN A 379 34.55 9.19 6.81
CA ASN A 379 34.97 7.82 7.08
C ASN A 379 36.11 7.41 6.13
N PRO A 380 37.32 7.11 6.66
CA PRO A 380 38.45 6.62 5.86
C PRO A 380 38.26 5.20 5.32
N TYR A 381 37.15 4.53 5.63
CA TYR A 381 36.81 3.20 5.14
C TYR A 381 35.71 3.26 4.05
N ASN A 382 36.14 3.02 2.80
CA ASN A 382 35.39 2.50 1.64
C ASN A 382 35.14 3.47 0.48
N ASP A 383 36.15 3.65 -0.38
CA ASP A 383 35.98 4.22 -1.73
C ASP A 383 35.27 3.27 -2.70
N LYS A 384 35.18 1.96 -2.37
CA LYS A 384 34.54 0.94 -3.19
C LYS A 384 33.79 -0.06 -2.32
N LYS A 385 32.52 -0.25 -2.60
CA LYS A 385 31.70 -1.36 -2.09
C LYS A 385 31.25 -2.19 -3.26
N GLU A 386 31.21 -3.51 -3.08
CA GLU A 386 30.65 -4.40 -4.08
C GLU A 386 29.26 -4.86 -3.62
N PHE A 387 28.30 -4.85 -4.54
CA PHE A 387 26.96 -5.35 -4.34
C PHE A 387 26.66 -6.42 -5.38
N GLN A 388 25.78 -7.35 -5.05
CA GLN A 388 25.26 -8.34 -5.98
C GLN A 388 23.74 -8.34 -5.90
N VAL A 389 23.09 -8.21 -7.05
CA VAL A 389 21.68 -8.53 -7.18
C VAL A 389 21.59 -9.93 -7.77
N LEU A 390 21.02 -10.88 -7.03
CA LEU A 390 20.95 -12.29 -7.41
C LEU A 390 19.56 -12.88 -7.23
N VAL A 391 19.25 -13.94 -7.98
CA VAL A 391 18.05 -14.76 -7.76
C VAL A 391 18.42 -15.98 -6.93
N GLU A 392 17.70 -16.22 -5.85
CA GLU A 392 17.80 -17.45 -5.06
C GLU A 392 16.38 -17.92 -4.72
N SER A 393 16.02 -19.15 -5.11
CA SER A 393 14.69 -19.72 -4.88
C SER A 393 13.53 -18.82 -5.37
N ASP A 394 13.63 -18.33 -6.61
CA ASP A 394 12.70 -17.39 -7.27
C ASP A 394 12.59 -15.98 -6.67
N ARG A 395 13.38 -15.66 -5.64
CA ARG A 395 13.42 -14.35 -5.01
C ARG A 395 14.64 -13.57 -5.46
N VAL A 396 14.52 -12.25 -5.59
CA VAL A 396 15.65 -11.37 -5.91
C VAL A 396 16.22 -10.82 -4.61
N TYR A 397 17.54 -10.77 -4.48
CA TYR A 397 18.24 -10.25 -3.30
C TYR A 397 19.28 -9.22 -3.70
N LEU A 398 19.48 -8.17 -2.89
CA LEU A 398 20.62 -7.25 -2.94
C LEU A 398 21.57 -7.56 -1.79
N ASN A 399 22.74 -8.08 -2.10
CA ASN A 399 23.77 -8.46 -1.13
C ASN A 399 24.95 -7.49 -1.21
N GLU A 400 25.47 -7.03 -0.07
CA GLU A 400 26.80 -6.40 -0.02
C GLU A 400 27.86 -7.50 0.01
N ILE A 401 28.80 -7.47 -0.92
CA ILE A 401 29.95 -8.37 -0.97
C ILE A 401 31.05 -7.78 -0.09
N THR A 402 31.40 -8.48 0.99
CA THR A 402 32.50 -8.10 1.88
C THR A 402 33.76 -8.95 1.60
N SER A 403 34.94 -8.39 1.88
CA SER A 403 36.24 -9.06 1.65
C SER A 403 36.45 -10.32 2.49
N THR A 404 35.66 -10.50 3.55
CA THR A 404 35.76 -11.64 4.48
C THR A 404 34.95 -12.87 4.05
N GLY A 405 34.35 -12.86 2.85
CA GLY A 405 33.52 -13.95 2.34
C GLY A 405 32.06 -13.83 2.76
N TYR A 406 31.19 -14.50 1.98
CA TYR A 406 29.73 -14.47 1.96
C TYR A 406 29.05 -14.48 3.34
N GLY A 407 29.01 -13.34 4.02
CA GLY A 407 28.00 -13.08 5.04
C GLY A 407 26.68 -12.81 4.34
N TYR A 408 25.66 -13.65 4.59
CA TYR A 408 24.29 -13.47 4.08
C TYR A 408 23.63 -12.24 4.73
N ASN A 409 24.07 -11.05 4.35
CA ASN A 409 23.40 -9.78 4.62
C ASN A 409 22.66 -9.34 3.35
N GLY A 410 21.75 -10.20 2.88
CA GLY A 410 20.96 -9.96 1.69
C GLY A 410 19.65 -9.27 2.01
N LEU A 411 19.40 -8.13 1.37
CA LEU A 411 18.09 -7.49 1.34
C LEU A 411 17.23 -8.18 0.28
N GLU A 412 16.15 -8.86 0.67
CA GLU A 412 15.19 -9.40 -0.31
C GLU A 412 14.51 -8.25 -1.07
N LEU A 413 14.79 -8.18 -2.37
CA LEU A 413 14.17 -7.29 -3.34
C LEU A 413 12.87 -7.93 -3.86
N GLY A 414 11.87 -8.01 -3.00
CA GLY A 414 10.56 -8.55 -3.37
C GLY A 414 9.82 -7.67 -4.40
N ASP A 415 8.83 -8.27 -5.08
CA ASP A 415 7.87 -7.59 -5.97
C ASP A 415 7.18 -6.41 -5.25
N TYR A 416 7.11 -6.50 -3.93
CA TYR A 416 6.36 -5.64 -3.03
C TYR A 416 7.11 -4.39 -2.58
N ASN A 417 8.44 -4.41 -2.63
CA ASN A 417 9.28 -3.24 -2.29
C ASN A 417 9.22 -2.14 -3.36
N VAL A 418 8.68 -2.44 -4.54
CA VAL A 418 8.65 -1.50 -5.67
C VAL A 418 7.35 -0.72 -5.74
N ASN A 419 6.21 -1.34 -5.43
CA ASN A 419 4.91 -0.67 -5.59
C ASN A 419 4.45 0.19 -4.40
N ALA A 420 5.02 -0.01 -3.20
CA ALA A 420 4.74 0.85 -2.05
C ALA A 420 5.20 2.30 -2.27
N TYR A 421 6.35 2.49 -2.91
CA TYR A 421 6.99 3.80 -3.03
C TYR A 421 6.87 4.49 -4.39
N LEU A 422 6.63 3.75 -5.48
CA LEU A 422 6.51 4.35 -6.82
C LEU A 422 5.31 5.30 -6.99
N ASN A 423 4.32 5.25 -6.09
CA ASN A 423 3.11 6.08 -6.18
C ASN A 423 3.15 7.35 -5.29
N SER A 424 4.22 7.58 -4.51
CA SER A 424 4.38 8.80 -3.69
C SER A 424 5.53 9.71 -4.15
N TYR A 425 6.50 9.18 -4.90
CA TYR A 425 7.47 9.99 -5.63
C TYR A 425 7.32 9.64 -7.11
N GLY A 426 6.76 10.58 -7.87
CA GLY A 426 6.39 10.38 -9.27
C GLY A 426 7.50 9.75 -10.11
N GLU A 427 7.14 9.17 -11.26
CA GLU A 427 8.12 8.59 -12.17
C GLU A 427 9.30 9.51 -12.30
N ILE A 428 10.43 8.93 -12.01
CA ILE A 428 11.66 9.57 -12.34
C ILE A 428 11.78 9.36 -13.83
N SER A 429 11.98 10.45 -14.56
CA SER A 429 12.64 10.35 -15.85
C SER A 429 13.80 9.36 -15.67
N GLU A 430 13.76 8.23 -16.38
CA GLU A 430 14.91 7.30 -16.54
C GLU A 430 15.12 6.16 -15.50
N GLY A 431 14.05 5.50 -15.01
CA GLY A 431 14.17 4.09 -14.58
C GLY A 431 14.72 3.81 -13.18
N GLU A 432 14.54 4.76 -12.26
CA GLU A 432 14.88 4.62 -10.84
C GLU A 432 13.91 3.71 -10.05
N VAL A 433 14.42 3.00 -9.04
CA VAL A 433 13.64 2.11 -8.16
C VAL A 433 14.01 2.34 -6.69
N TYR A 434 13.00 2.47 -5.83
CA TYR A 434 13.18 2.72 -4.40
C TYR A 434 13.07 1.43 -3.58
N ALA A 435 13.85 1.31 -2.50
CA ALA A 435 13.73 0.22 -1.53
C ALA A 435 14.03 0.72 -0.11
N LEU A 436 12.99 1.11 0.64
CA LEU A 436 13.15 1.49 2.04
C LEU A 436 13.29 0.23 2.91
N TYR A 437 14.33 0.16 3.73
CA TYR A 437 14.48 -0.90 4.75
C TYR A 437 14.24 -0.31 6.13
N GLU A 438 12.97 -0.34 6.58
CA GLU A 438 12.59 -0.04 7.96
C GLU A 438 12.42 -1.35 8.71
N ASN A 439 13.53 -1.90 9.17
CA ASN A 439 13.52 -2.81 10.31
C ASN A 439 14.81 -2.55 11.09
N GLY A 440 14.71 -2.50 12.42
CA GLY A 440 15.80 -2.18 13.36
C GLY A 440 16.98 -3.17 13.38
N GLY A 441 17.26 -3.86 12.27
CA GLY A 441 18.50 -4.56 12.02
C GLY A 441 19.41 -3.67 11.18
N SER A 442 20.42 -3.07 11.79
CA SER A 442 21.51 -2.49 11.00
C SER A 442 22.13 -3.59 10.11
N TRP A 443 22.78 -3.21 9.00
CA TRP A 443 23.60 -4.11 8.16
C TRP A 443 24.72 -4.83 8.95
N GLN A 444 24.90 -4.47 10.22
CA GLN A 444 25.64 -5.24 11.20
C GLN A 444 24.65 -5.90 12.16
N ARG A 445 24.74 -7.22 12.28
CA ARG A 445 24.06 -8.04 13.28
C ARG A 445 24.60 -7.69 14.69
N ASN A 446 24.33 -6.48 15.16
CA ASN A 446 24.54 -6.10 16.55
C ASN A 446 23.15 -5.78 17.15
N PRO A 447 22.51 -6.76 17.81
CA PRO A 447 21.18 -6.59 18.41
C PRO A 447 21.11 -5.51 19.52
N ASN A 448 22.23 -4.84 19.84
CA ASN A 448 22.33 -3.80 20.85
C ASN A 448 22.24 -2.36 20.31
N THR A 449 22.02 -2.14 19.00
CA THR A 449 21.80 -0.78 18.46
C THR A 449 20.32 -0.54 18.16
N SER A 450 19.50 -0.42 19.21
CA SER A 450 18.18 0.16 19.09
C SER A 450 18.32 1.60 18.58
N GLY A 451 17.60 1.95 17.49
CA GLY A 451 17.48 3.33 17.02
C GLY A 451 18.21 3.71 15.72
N ARG A 452 18.59 2.75 14.85
CA ARG A 452 19.08 3.10 13.50
C ARG A 452 18.12 2.61 12.41
N ALA A 453 17.47 3.53 11.71
CA ALA A 453 16.81 3.24 10.44
C ALA A 453 17.77 3.54 9.29
N SER A 454 17.72 2.76 8.20
CA SER A 454 18.52 3.04 7.01
C SER A 454 17.65 2.95 5.77
N VAL A 455 17.54 4.06 5.08
CA VAL A 455 16.92 4.18 3.77
C VAL A 455 17.95 3.88 2.71
N VAL A 456 17.59 3.01 1.75
CA VAL A 456 18.40 2.73 0.58
C VAL A 456 17.58 3.16 -0.66
N ARG A 457 18.23 3.79 -1.63
CA ARG A 457 17.61 4.22 -2.89
C ARG A 457 18.47 3.73 -4.04
N LEU A 458 17.88 3.09 -5.04
CA LEU A 458 18.57 2.55 -6.22
C LEU A 458 18.05 3.25 -7.48
N LYS A 459 18.71 4.34 -7.84
CA LYS A 459 18.46 5.12 -9.05
C LYS A 459 19.12 4.45 -10.25
N LYS A 460 18.42 4.13 -11.34
CA LYS A 460 19.12 3.79 -12.60
C LYS A 460 19.62 5.09 -13.22
N THR A 461 20.89 5.14 -13.60
CA THR A 461 21.48 6.32 -14.27
C THR A 461 21.87 6.05 -15.72
N GLY A 462 21.81 4.79 -16.15
CA GLY A 462 22.14 4.36 -17.50
C GLY A 462 21.76 2.91 -17.76
N LEU A 463 21.98 2.41 -18.98
CA LEU A 463 21.67 1.03 -19.39
C LEU A 463 22.30 -0.02 -18.45
N ALA A 464 23.48 0.27 -17.93
CA ALA A 464 24.27 -0.59 -17.04
C ALA A 464 24.80 0.19 -15.82
N GLU A 465 24.13 1.28 -15.43
CA GLU A 465 24.58 2.14 -14.33
C GLU A 465 23.45 2.38 -13.33
N PHE A 466 23.81 2.44 -12.06
CA PHE A 466 22.90 2.89 -11.01
C PHE A 466 23.60 3.81 -10.01
N GLU A 467 22.82 4.63 -9.33
CA GLU A 467 23.20 5.39 -8.16
C GLU A 467 22.48 4.80 -6.94
N LEU A 468 23.25 4.42 -5.93
CA LEU A 468 22.77 3.92 -4.65
C LEU A 468 22.89 5.05 -3.62
N THR A 469 21.77 5.58 -3.13
CA THR A 469 21.79 6.52 -2.00
C THR A 469 21.42 5.79 -0.72
N LYS A 470 22.30 5.79 0.27
CA LYS A 470 22.04 5.28 1.61
C LYS A 470 21.92 6.45 2.58
N SER A 471 20.77 6.58 3.23
CA SER A 471 20.57 7.54 4.33
C SER A 471 20.33 6.76 5.62
N SER A 472 21.18 6.95 6.61
CA SER A 472 20.99 6.38 7.94
C SER A 472 20.44 7.45 8.88
N HIS A 473 19.29 7.17 9.47
CA HIS A 473 18.70 7.98 10.53
C HIS A 473 19.16 7.43 11.87
N TYR A 474 19.81 8.26 12.66
CA TYR A 474 20.09 7.96 14.04
C TYR A 474 18.98 8.55 14.90
N PHE A 475 18.24 7.69 15.60
CA PHE A 475 17.35 8.09 16.69
C PHE A 475 18.16 8.01 17.98
N PRO A 476 18.71 9.13 18.48
CA PRO A 476 19.29 9.12 19.80
C PRO A 476 18.20 8.77 20.82
N ASN A 477 18.53 7.94 21.80
CA ASN A 477 17.63 7.68 22.95
C ASN A 477 17.38 8.95 23.80
N ASP A 478 18.05 10.05 23.47
CA ASP A 478 17.98 11.34 24.14
C ASP A 478 17.22 12.34 23.26
N ILE A 479 16.01 12.72 23.69
CA ILE A 479 15.04 13.57 22.98
C ILE A 479 15.60 14.99 22.74
N THR A 480 16.74 15.32 23.35
CA THR A 480 17.36 16.66 23.26
C THR A 480 18.28 16.87 22.06
N GLN A 481 18.63 15.80 21.30
CA GLN A 481 19.44 15.94 20.09
C GLN A 481 18.55 15.84 18.84
N PRO A 482 18.63 16.82 17.90
CA PRO A 482 17.90 16.74 16.64
C PRO A 482 18.36 15.52 15.82
N ASP A 483 17.42 14.91 15.09
CA ASP A 483 17.69 13.77 14.21
C ASP A 483 18.92 14.02 13.33
N GLN A 484 19.95 13.18 13.50
CA GLN A 484 21.10 13.21 12.61
C GLN A 484 20.85 12.25 11.45
N VAL A 485 20.69 12.82 10.26
CA VAL A 485 20.61 12.08 9.00
C VAL A 485 22.00 12.05 8.38
N GLN A 486 22.57 10.87 8.27
CA GLN A 486 23.82 10.66 7.54
C GLN A 486 23.50 10.13 6.15
N THR A 487 23.86 10.87 5.10
CA THR A 487 23.65 10.42 3.72
C THR A 487 24.97 10.10 3.03
N CYS A 488 24.99 8.98 2.31
CA CYS A 488 26.04 8.60 1.37
C CYS A 488 25.40 8.28 0.02
N VAL A 489 25.91 8.91 -1.04
CA VAL A 489 25.59 8.61 -2.42
C VAL A 489 26.73 7.79 -3.00
N TYR A 490 26.40 6.65 -3.58
CA TYR A 490 27.33 5.80 -4.32
C TYR A 490 26.92 5.71 -5.78
N LYS A 491 27.86 5.73 -6.72
CA LYS A 491 27.59 5.47 -8.14
C LYS A 491 28.24 4.15 -8.54
N GLY A 492 27.45 3.27 -9.12
CA GLY A 492 27.85 1.94 -9.54
C GLY A 492 27.72 1.73 -11.03
N VAL A 493 28.68 1.00 -11.58
CA VAL A 493 28.65 0.48 -12.95
C VAL A 493 28.56 -1.04 -12.85
N VAL A 494 27.70 -1.67 -13.66
CA VAL A 494 27.64 -3.14 -13.80
C VAL A 494 29.01 -3.64 -14.21
N LYS A 495 29.50 -4.68 -13.54
CA LYS A 495 30.75 -5.34 -13.88
C LYS A 495 30.55 -6.49 -14.85
#